data_AF-A0A9D9I7Y0-F1
#
_entry.id   AF-A0A9D9I7Y0-F1
#
_cell.length_a   1.000
_cell.length_b   1.000
_cell.length_c   1.000
_cell.angle_alpha   90.00
_cell.angle_beta   90.00
_cell.angle_gamma   90.00
#
_symmetry.space_group_name_H-M   'P 1'
#
loop_
_entity.id
_entity.type
_entity.pdbx_description
1 polymer ?
#
loop_
_entity_poly.entity_id
_entity_poly.type
_entity_poly.pdbx_seq_one_letter_code
_entity_poly.pdbx_strand_id
1 'polypeptide(L)'
;MKKLILLVFAVFLSTSLFYYDAYGKSDRNRKVIKTIVINKNAHGSATVDRSIFSDVKAFLCEETHAVEIDFFEVSKGDIYIMDSNGEIVAYDTITSSHQILDAPMHKGNYCLIIDSPSLYAEGLFYIE
;
A
#
# COMPACT_ATOMS: atom_id res chain seq x y z
N MET A 1 -25.78 -7.29 44.94
CA MET A 1 -25.50 -7.87 43.60
C MET A 1 -26.29 -7.24 42.45
N LYS A 2 -27.34 -6.43 42.67
CA LYS A 2 -28.10 -5.78 41.58
C LYS A 2 -27.41 -4.56 40.92
N LYS A 3 -26.45 -3.93 41.61
CA LYS A 3 -25.74 -2.73 41.11
C LYS A 3 -24.55 -3.05 40.19
N LEU A 4 -24.04 -4.29 40.20
CA LEU A 4 -22.89 -4.69 39.38
C LEU A 4 -23.31 -5.04 37.93
N ILE A 5 -24.53 -5.56 37.76
CA ILE A 5 -25.06 -5.98 36.44
C ILE A 5 -25.36 -4.78 35.54
N LEU A 6 -25.70 -3.63 36.12
CA LEU A 6 -26.03 -2.41 35.37
C LEU A 6 -24.79 -1.76 34.73
N LEU A 7 -23.60 -1.99 35.30
CA LEU A 7 -22.36 -1.38 34.82
C LEU A 7 -21.79 -2.12 33.59
N VAL A 8 -22.02 -3.43 33.47
CA VAL A 8 -21.57 -4.23 32.32
C VAL A 8 -22.40 -3.91 31.07
N PHE A 9 -23.69 -3.60 31.24
CA PHE A 9 -24.57 -3.23 30.11
C PHE A 9 -24.25 -1.84 29.53
N ALA A 10 -23.76 -0.91 30.35
CA ALA A 10 -23.35 0.42 29.89
C ALA A 10 -22.05 0.40 29.07
N VAL A 11 -21.15 -0.56 29.33
CA VAL A 11 -19.90 -0.73 28.57
C VAL A 11 -20.15 -1.40 27.21
N PHE A 12 -21.11 -2.31 27.11
CA PHE A 12 -21.45 -2.94 25.83
C PHE A 12 -22.19 -2.00 24.86
N LEU A 13 -22.95 -1.02 25.36
CA LEU A 13 -23.62 -0.03 24.50
C LEU A 13 -22.68 1.08 23.98
N SER A 14 -21.56 1.35 24.66
CA SER A 14 -20.63 2.40 24.22
C SER A 14 -19.62 1.92 23.18
N THR A 15 -19.37 0.62 23.05
CA THR A 15 -18.43 0.08 22.05
C THR A 15 -19.03 -0.08 20.65
N SER A 16 -20.36 -0.10 20.51
CA SER A 16 -21.04 -0.21 19.21
C SER A 16 -21.24 1.12 18.47
N LEU A 17 -20.91 2.26 19.09
CA LEU A 17 -21.08 3.60 18.51
C LEU A 17 -19.85 4.14 17.76
N PHE A 18 -18.74 3.39 17.73
CA PHE A 18 -17.51 3.80 17.02
C PHE A 18 -17.21 3.00 15.74
N TYR A 19 -18.13 2.13 15.29
CA TYR A 19 -17.87 1.22 14.16
C TYR A 19 -18.56 1.60 12.84
N TYR A 20 -19.17 2.78 12.74
CA TYR A 20 -19.90 3.19 11.54
C TYR A 20 -19.74 4.68 11.24
N ASP A 21 -18.57 5.05 10.72
CA ASP A 21 -18.47 6.12 9.70
C ASP A 21 -17.05 6.14 9.08
N ALA A 22 -16.80 5.22 8.16
CA ALA A 22 -15.67 5.32 7.24
C ALA A 22 -15.98 4.65 5.89
N TYR A 23 -17.19 4.84 5.39
CA TYR A 23 -17.55 4.46 4.02
C TYR A 23 -18.44 5.54 3.43
N GLY A 24 -17.83 6.50 2.74
CA GLY A 24 -18.57 7.46 1.92
C GLY A 24 -18.12 8.92 2.00
N LYS A 25 -16.90 9.22 1.54
CA LYS A 25 -16.64 10.51 0.91
C LYS A 25 -15.56 10.37 -0.17
N SER A 26 -15.98 9.72 -1.26
CA SER A 26 -15.32 9.78 -2.56
C SER A 26 -15.30 11.22 -3.06
N ASP A 27 -14.13 11.64 -3.54
CA ASP A 27 -13.87 12.77 -4.42
C ASP A 27 -14.17 14.19 -3.91
N ARG A 28 -13.12 14.90 -3.47
CA ARG A 28 -12.80 16.30 -3.88
C ARG A 28 -11.60 16.99 -3.21
N ASN A 29 -10.78 16.30 -2.42
CA ASN A 29 -9.41 16.77 -2.11
C ASN A 29 -8.46 15.72 -2.66
N ARG A 30 -7.98 15.95 -3.89
CA ARG A 30 -7.06 15.04 -4.55
C ARG A 30 -5.69 15.22 -3.90
N LYS A 31 -5.50 14.43 -2.83
CA LYS A 31 -4.26 13.90 -2.29
C LYS A 31 -3.09 14.15 -3.25
N VAL A 32 -2.03 14.83 -2.82
CA VAL A 32 -0.82 14.99 -3.65
C VAL A 32 -0.24 13.60 -3.91
N ILE A 33 -0.57 13.07 -5.08
CA ILE A 33 -0.17 11.74 -5.53
C ILE A 33 0.96 11.91 -6.54
N LYS A 34 2.15 11.44 -6.19
CA LYS A 34 3.31 11.34 -7.08
C LYS A 34 3.37 9.94 -7.68
N THR A 35 3.37 9.84 -9.00
CA THR A 35 3.55 8.56 -9.68
C THR A 35 4.97 8.06 -9.47
N ILE A 36 5.12 6.81 -9.01
CA ILE A 36 6.42 6.13 -8.95
C ILE A 36 6.63 5.44 -10.29
N VAL A 37 7.70 5.82 -11.00
CA VAL A 37 8.02 5.21 -12.29
C VAL A 37 8.61 3.82 -12.03
N ILE A 38 7.90 2.79 -12.48
CA ILE A 38 8.29 1.39 -12.29
C ILE A 38 9.06 0.87 -13.50
N ASN A 39 10.31 0.47 -13.27
CA ASN A 39 11.11 -0.32 -14.20
C ASN A 39 10.88 -1.80 -13.93
N LYS A 40 10.69 -2.60 -14.99
CA LYS A 40 10.28 -4.00 -14.87
C LYS A 40 11.28 -4.92 -15.55
N ASN A 41 11.58 -6.02 -14.88
CA ASN A 41 12.24 -7.18 -15.46
C ASN A 41 11.30 -8.38 -15.33
N ALA A 42 10.88 -8.95 -16.47
CA ALA A 42 10.02 -10.13 -16.45
C ALA A 42 10.85 -11.36 -16.08
N HIS A 43 10.53 -12.02 -14.97
CA HIS A 43 10.97 -13.38 -14.69
C HIS A 43 10.06 -14.36 -15.46
N GLY A 44 10.29 -14.50 -16.77
CA GLY A 44 9.76 -15.60 -17.58
C GLY A 44 8.47 -15.36 -18.37
N SER A 45 8.44 -16.04 -19.53
CA SER A 45 7.44 -16.12 -20.63
C SER A 45 7.24 -14.86 -21.49
N ALA A 46 8.02 -14.81 -22.56
CA ALA A 46 8.02 -13.81 -23.63
C ALA A 46 6.81 -13.87 -24.58
N THR A 47 5.59 -13.88 -24.06
CA THR A 47 4.36 -14.01 -24.89
C THR A 47 3.35 -12.87 -24.75
N VAL A 48 3.53 -11.95 -23.79
CA VAL A 48 2.64 -10.79 -23.63
C VAL A 48 3.42 -9.52 -23.95
N ASP A 49 2.94 -8.73 -24.90
CA ASP A 49 3.48 -7.40 -25.17
C ASP A 49 3.09 -6.45 -24.01
N ARG A 50 3.94 -6.41 -23.00
CA ARG A 50 3.78 -5.58 -21.79
C ARG A 50 4.14 -4.11 -22.00
N SER A 51 4.44 -3.69 -23.24
CA SER A 51 4.65 -2.27 -23.55
C SER A 51 3.33 -1.47 -23.56
N ILE A 52 2.19 -2.16 -23.73
CA ILE A 52 0.86 -1.54 -23.87
C ILE A 52 0.07 -1.56 -22.54
N PHE A 53 0.29 -2.57 -21.69
CA PHE A 53 -0.42 -2.72 -20.41
C PHE A 53 0.56 -2.77 -19.25
N SER A 54 0.33 -1.96 -18.21
CA SER A 54 1.18 -1.99 -17.04
C SER A 54 0.76 -3.13 -16.09
N ASP A 55 1.64 -4.09 -15.83
CA ASP A 55 1.43 -5.14 -14.81
C ASP A 55 1.25 -4.60 -13.39
N VAL A 56 1.86 -3.44 -13.10
CA VAL A 56 1.79 -2.77 -11.80
C VAL A 56 1.84 -1.25 -11.97
N LYS A 57 1.17 -0.50 -11.09
CA LYS A 57 1.30 0.95 -10.93
C LYS A 57 1.48 1.27 -9.46
N ALA A 58 2.30 2.28 -9.15
CA ALA A 58 2.51 2.71 -7.78
C ALA A 58 2.46 4.24 -7.66
N PHE A 59 1.93 4.70 -6.54
CA PHE A 59 1.62 6.09 -6.26
C PHE A 59 2.02 6.42 -4.83
N LEU A 60 2.89 7.40 -4.64
CA LEU A 60 3.16 7.95 -3.31
C LEU A 60 2.11 9.01 -3.01
N CYS A 61 1.42 8.82 -1.90
CA CYS A 61 0.69 9.87 -1.23
C CYS A 61 1.53 10.47 -0.10
N GLU A 62 1.87 11.75 -0.22
CA GLU A 62 2.64 12.46 0.81
C GLU A 62 1.79 12.82 2.04
N GLU A 63 0.50 13.09 1.88
CA GLU A 63 -0.37 13.51 3.01
C GLU A 63 -0.58 12.40 4.06
N THR A 64 -0.73 11.16 3.59
CA THR A 64 -0.95 9.98 4.44
C THR A 64 0.31 9.14 4.62
N HIS A 65 1.45 9.56 4.06
CA HIS A 65 2.68 8.76 4.01
C HIS A 65 2.41 7.31 3.59
N ALA A 66 1.76 7.11 2.44
CA ALA A 66 1.39 5.79 1.97
C ALA A 66 1.74 5.61 0.49
N VAL A 67 2.23 4.42 0.14
CA VAL A 67 2.40 3.98 -1.24
C VAL A 67 1.21 3.10 -1.60
N GLU A 68 0.41 3.56 -2.55
CA GLU A 68 -0.70 2.81 -3.12
C GLU A 68 -0.22 2.07 -4.37
N ILE A 69 -0.51 0.77 -4.46
CA ILE A 69 0.01 -0.13 -5.50
C ILE A 69 -1.16 -0.89 -6.11
N ASP A 70 -1.32 -0.77 -7.43
CA ASP A 70 -2.30 -1.51 -8.22
C ASP A 70 -1.61 -2.60 -9.03
N PHE A 71 -1.99 -3.86 -8.79
CA PHE A 71 -1.54 -5.04 -9.52
C PHE A 71 -2.61 -5.49 -10.52
N PHE A 72 -2.20 -5.77 -11.76
CA PHE A 72 -3.11 -6.21 -12.82
C PHE A 72 -2.97 -7.71 -13.11
N GLU A 73 -1.74 -8.23 -13.19
CA GLU A 73 -1.46 -9.65 -13.48
C GLU A 73 -0.55 -10.32 -12.44
N VAL A 74 -0.33 -9.66 -11.29
CA VAL A 74 0.52 -10.14 -10.20
C VAL A 74 -0.37 -10.50 -9.01
N SER A 75 -0.30 -11.75 -8.55
CA SER A 75 -1.22 -12.29 -7.53
C SER A 75 -0.54 -12.74 -6.24
N LYS A 76 0.78 -12.81 -6.21
CA LYS A 76 1.58 -13.19 -5.05
C LYS A 76 3.01 -12.66 -5.18
N GLY A 77 3.70 -12.49 -4.07
CA GLY A 77 5.05 -11.98 -4.02
C GLY A 77 5.23 -11.07 -2.81
N ASP A 78 6.38 -10.43 -2.74
CA ASP A 78 6.77 -9.55 -1.66
C ASP A 78 6.92 -8.12 -2.18
N ILE A 79 6.58 -7.17 -1.32
CA ILE A 79 6.70 -5.74 -1.56
C ILE A 79 7.59 -5.18 -0.46
N TYR A 80 8.62 -4.43 -0.83
CA TYR A 80 9.47 -3.77 0.15
C TYR A 80 9.88 -2.38 -0.30
N ILE A 81 10.06 -1.50 0.67
CA ILE A 81 10.68 -0.19 0.48
C ILE A 81 12.07 -0.25 1.09
N MET A 82 13.07 0.09 0.30
CA MET A 82 14.47 0.13 0.68
C MET A 82 14.97 1.59 0.72
N ASP A 83 15.76 1.93 1.73
CA ASP A 83 16.43 3.23 1.83
C ASP A 83 17.72 3.29 0.98
N SER A 84 18.39 4.44 0.95
CA SER A 84 19.65 4.61 0.22
C SER A 84 20.83 3.83 0.77
N ASN A 85 20.74 3.29 2.00
CA ASN A 85 21.77 2.44 2.61
C ASN A 85 21.56 0.95 2.28
N GLY A 86 20.45 0.61 1.61
CA GLY A 86 20.09 -0.76 1.29
C GLY A 86 19.27 -1.45 2.38
N GLU A 87 18.77 -0.71 3.38
CA GLU A 87 17.96 -1.27 4.47
C GLU A 87 16.48 -1.30 4.09
N ILE A 88 15.79 -2.41 4.39
CA ILE A 88 14.35 -2.52 4.21
C ILE A 88 13.66 -1.76 5.35
N VAL A 89 12.96 -0.70 4.98
CA VAL A 89 12.26 0.21 5.93
C VAL A 89 10.75 -0.01 5.96
N ALA A 90 10.19 -0.68 4.95
CA ALA A 90 8.81 -1.16 4.95
C ALA A 90 8.71 -2.47 4.17
N TYR A 91 7.77 -3.33 4.55
CA TYR A 91 7.57 -4.64 3.95
C TYR A 91 6.11 -5.06 4.04
N ASP A 92 5.61 -5.70 2.98
CA ASP A 92 4.33 -6.42 2.97
C ASP A 92 4.35 -7.53 1.91
N THR A 93 3.31 -8.37 1.89
CA THR A 93 3.12 -9.47 0.93
C THR A 93 1.91 -9.19 0.05
N ILE A 94 1.98 -9.56 -1.23
CA ILE A 94 0.88 -9.36 -2.18
C ILE A 94 -0.31 -10.24 -1.80
N THR A 95 -1.39 -9.63 -1.33
CA THR A 95 -2.62 -10.32 -0.91
C THR A 95 -3.86 -9.92 -1.72
N SER A 96 -3.80 -8.80 -2.43
CA SER A 96 -4.90 -8.24 -3.22
C SER A 96 -4.39 -7.50 -4.46
N SER A 97 -5.28 -7.24 -5.41
CA SER A 97 -4.96 -6.45 -6.61
C SER A 97 -4.71 -4.96 -6.34
N HIS A 98 -5.09 -4.48 -5.15
CA HIS A 98 -4.81 -3.12 -4.67
C HIS A 98 -4.22 -3.24 -3.27
N GLN A 99 -3.06 -2.63 -3.04
CA GLN A 99 -2.34 -2.71 -1.78
C GLN A 99 -1.86 -1.34 -1.34
N ILE A 100 -1.82 -1.14 -0.03
CA ILE A 100 -1.35 0.09 0.59
C ILE A 100 -0.22 -0.30 1.52
N LEU A 101 0.94 0.30 1.31
CA LEU A 101 2.12 0.13 2.14
C LEU A 101 2.47 1.46 2.80
N ASP A 102 2.73 1.45 4.10
CA ASP A 102 3.17 2.65 4.81
C ASP A 102 4.54 3.10 4.27
N ALA A 103 4.61 4.35 3.84
CA ALA A 103 5.84 4.98 3.38
C ALA A 103 6.64 5.50 4.58
N PRO A 104 7.99 5.53 4.50
CA PRO A 104 8.81 6.17 5.51
C PRO A 104 8.42 7.63 5.76
N MET A 105 8.57 8.12 6.99
CA MET A 105 8.31 9.53 7.32
C MET A 105 9.53 10.43 7.15
N HIS A 106 10.72 9.84 7.05
CA HIS A 106 11.95 10.59 6.94
C HIS A 106 12.20 11.02 5.51
N LYS A 107 12.70 12.24 5.35
CA LYS A 107 13.14 12.78 4.06
C LYS A 107 14.27 11.92 3.50
N GLY A 108 14.17 11.50 2.24
CA GLY A 108 15.16 10.61 1.66
C GLY A 108 14.80 10.06 0.29
N ASN A 109 15.77 9.39 -0.33
CA ASN A 109 15.56 8.59 -1.54
C ASN A 109 15.23 7.17 -1.13
N TYR A 110 14.23 6.59 -1.79
CA TYR A 110 13.74 5.26 -1.51
C TYR A 110 13.53 4.49 -2.82
N CYS A 111 13.62 3.17 -2.74
CA CYS A 111 13.29 2.25 -3.81
C CYS A 111 12.13 1.37 -3.36
N LEU A 112 11.02 1.42 -4.09
CA LEU A 112 9.96 0.44 -4.00
C LEU A 112 10.36 -0.77 -4.85
N ILE A 113 10.32 -1.96 -4.27
CA ILE A 113 10.64 -3.21 -4.96
C ILE A 113 9.46 -4.16 -4.81
N ILE A 114 9.10 -4.79 -5.92
CA ILE A 114 8.10 -5.84 -6.00
C ILE A 114 8.80 -7.08 -6.54
N ASP A 115 8.88 -8.12 -5.71
CA ASP A 115 9.50 -9.39 -6.03
C ASP A 115 8.43 -10.49 -6.06
N SER A 116 8.06 -10.88 -7.28
CA SER A 116 7.06 -11.90 -7.54
C SER A 116 7.63 -12.95 -8.49
N PRO A 117 7.18 -14.22 -8.39
CA PRO A 117 7.55 -15.25 -9.36
C PRO A 117 7.29 -14.90 -10.83
N SER A 118 6.37 -13.97 -11.14
CA SER A 118 6.03 -13.55 -12.50
C SER A 118 6.54 -12.15 -12.88
N LEU A 119 7.06 -11.39 -11.92
CA LEU A 119 7.47 -10.00 -12.11
C LEU A 119 8.52 -9.60 -11.07
N TYR A 120 9.63 -9.06 -11.55
CA TYR A 120 10.49 -8.20 -10.75
C TYR A 120 10.30 -6.75 -11.19
N ALA A 121 10.08 -5.85 -10.24
CA ALA A 121 9.83 -4.45 -10.54
C ALA A 121 10.42 -3.54 -9.47
N GLU A 122 10.96 -2.41 -9.90
CA GLU A 122 11.60 -1.42 -9.04
C GLU A 122 11.13 -0.01 -9.40
N GLY A 123 10.97 0.86 -8.42
CA GLY A 123 10.63 2.26 -8.62
C GLY A 123 11.30 3.18 -7.62
N LEU A 124 12.04 4.16 -8.11
CA LEU A 124 12.67 5.17 -7.26
C LEU A 124 11.68 6.30 -6.96
N PHE A 125 11.68 6.76 -5.71
CA PHE A 125 10.91 7.92 -5.28
C PHE A 125 11.63 8.69 -4.18
N TYR A 126 11.18 9.93 -3.96
CA TYR A 126 11.74 10.85 -2.98
C TYR A 126 10.65 11.33 -2.04
N ILE A 127 10.95 11.35 -0.75
CA ILE A 127 10.11 11.97 0.28
C ILE A 127 10.75 13.30 0.66
N GLU A 128 9.97 14.38 0.61
CA GLU A 128 10.41 15.77 0.83
C GLU A 128 10.47 16.21 2.30
#